data_AF-A0A4Q4T1H6-F1
#
_entry.id   AF-A0A4Q4T1H6-F1
#
_cell.length_a   1.000
_cell.length_b   1.000
_cell.length_c   1.000
_cell.angle_alpha   90.00
_cell.angle_beta   90.00
_cell.angle_gamma   90.00
#
_symmetry.space_group_name_H-M   'P 1'
#
loop_
_entity.id
_entity.type
_entity.pdbx_description
1 polymer ?
#
loop_
_entity_poly.entity_id
_entity_poly.type
_entity_poly.pdbx_seq_one_letter_code
_entity_poly.pdbx_strand_id
1 'polypeptide(L)'
;MRTTASILAFASAASAQIKGFNYGSTFTNGAAKTQADFENEFTTAANLEGTSGFTSARLYTMVQGGTASDPISAIPAAINTNTSLLLGLWASGGDASFSNEILALKMAIDQYGEDFTSIVDGIAVGSEDLYRNSPIGIEAGSYAGADPDTLVRYITETRDLISGTPLEGAPIGHVDTWTAWVNGSNQAVIDAADWLGMDAYPYFQDTMPNEIGRSNSLFSDALGQTAAAGGGKAVWITETGHPVSGKTVGQSVASVDNAERYWKEVGCPLFGKSNVWWYTLQDAAPDTPNPSFGIVGDELSTEPLFDLSCDDVPSSASSAIASATASTSRGSGTATASESVGDSGGSLTGLPSSQVPLEQSSTVTPSISYPGATGTGSPFPGPGTNSTYSPTTAPPAPSSTESSPPVGGAGGLESSATGAAFLAVFAAVLAL
;
A
#
# COMPACT_ATOMS: atom_id res chain seq x y z
N MET A 1 -45.03 8.90 44.04
CA MET A 1 -44.40 8.68 42.73
C MET A 1 -42.90 8.72 42.94
N ARG A 2 -42.22 7.57 42.81
CA ARG A 2 -40.75 7.48 42.83
C ARG A 2 -40.33 7.08 41.42
N THR A 3 -39.70 8.00 40.72
CA THR A 3 -39.21 7.79 39.36
C THR A 3 -37.86 7.10 39.44
N THR A 4 -37.82 5.81 39.12
CA THR A 4 -36.60 5.03 39.02
C THR A 4 -35.92 5.37 37.69
N ALA A 5 -34.78 6.05 37.73
CA ALA A 5 -33.96 6.28 36.53
C ALA A 5 -33.16 5.01 36.23
N SER A 6 -33.51 4.31 35.16
CA SER A 6 -32.71 3.19 34.64
C SER A 6 -31.51 3.76 33.88
N ILE A 7 -30.32 3.54 34.42
CA ILE A 7 -29.05 3.78 33.72
C ILE A 7 -28.87 2.61 32.74
N LEU A 8 -29.08 2.86 31.44
CA LEU A 8 -28.65 1.95 30.38
C LEU A 8 -27.12 2.01 30.32
N ALA A 9 -26.45 0.96 30.80
CA ALA A 9 -25.03 0.76 30.53
C ALA A 9 -24.89 0.33 29.07
N PHE A 10 -24.46 1.25 28.20
CA PHE A 10 -23.95 0.89 26.89
C PHE A 10 -22.65 0.12 27.11
N ALA A 11 -22.68 -1.20 26.95
CA ALA A 11 -21.48 -1.97 26.76
C ALA A 11 -20.87 -1.52 25.43
N SER A 12 -19.86 -0.65 25.47
CA SER A 12 -18.99 -0.43 24.33
C SER A 12 -18.34 -1.77 24.02
N ALA A 13 -18.78 -2.44 22.95
CA ALA A 13 -17.97 -3.47 22.34
C ALA A 13 -16.65 -2.79 21.98
N ALA A 14 -15.59 -3.08 22.73
CA ALA A 14 -14.27 -2.66 22.33
C ALA A 14 -13.98 -3.44 21.05
N SER A 15 -14.09 -2.78 19.89
CA SER A 15 -13.65 -3.38 18.63
C SER A 15 -12.18 -3.78 18.81
N ALA A 16 -11.89 -5.07 18.62
CA ALA A 16 -10.52 -5.54 18.61
C ALA A 16 -9.76 -4.73 17.54
N GLN A 17 -8.62 -4.17 17.91
CA GLN A 17 -7.79 -3.42 16.99
C GLN A 17 -7.19 -4.37 15.94
N ILE A 18 -7.11 -3.90 14.71
CA ILE A 18 -6.67 -4.71 13.57
C ILE A 18 -5.17 -4.93 13.65
N LYS A 19 -4.72 -6.15 13.35
CA LYS A 19 -3.32 -6.47 13.14
C LYS A 19 -3.19 -7.30 11.87
N GLY A 20 -2.22 -6.94 11.05
CA GLY A 20 -2.01 -7.55 9.75
C GLY A 20 -0.60 -7.33 9.23
N PHE A 21 -0.37 -7.77 8.00
CA PHE A 21 0.85 -7.48 7.25
C PHE A 21 0.52 -6.75 5.95
N ASN A 22 1.55 -6.17 5.36
CA ASN A 22 1.52 -5.67 3.99
C ASN A 22 1.76 -6.80 3.00
N TYR A 23 1.05 -6.82 1.86
CA TYR A 23 1.21 -7.88 0.85
C TYR A 23 1.35 -7.24 -0.53
N GLY A 24 2.55 -7.34 -1.11
CA GLY A 24 2.80 -6.95 -2.51
C GLY A 24 2.07 -7.86 -3.49
N SER A 25 1.69 -7.33 -4.65
CA SER A 25 1.03 -8.04 -5.75
C SER A 25 1.98 -8.89 -6.60
N THR A 26 3.29 -8.70 -6.45
CA THR A 26 4.32 -9.39 -7.21
C THR A 26 5.40 -10.03 -6.33
N PHE A 27 6.08 -11.03 -6.88
CA PHE A 27 7.35 -11.54 -6.38
C PHE A 27 8.51 -10.60 -6.78
N THR A 28 9.70 -10.76 -6.19
CA THR A 28 10.86 -9.89 -6.46
C THR A 28 11.38 -9.97 -7.90
N ASN A 29 10.99 -11.00 -8.64
CA ASN A 29 11.25 -11.14 -10.08
C ASN A 29 10.16 -10.50 -10.98
N GLY A 30 9.17 -9.82 -10.40
CA GLY A 30 8.06 -9.16 -11.08
C GLY A 30 6.91 -10.09 -11.50
N ALA A 31 6.99 -11.39 -11.19
CA ALA A 31 5.87 -12.30 -11.45
C ALA A 31 4.69 -11.94 -10.55
N ALA A 32 3.50 -11.79 -11.15
CA ALA A 32 2.28 -11.53 -10.40
C ALA A 32 1.92 -12.73 -9.51
N LYS A 33 1.57 -12.46 -8.26
CA LYS A 33 1.08 -13.48 -7.33
C LYS A 33 -0.29 -14.00 -7.77
N THR A 34 -0.50 -15.28 -7.55
CA THR A 34 -1.76 -15.98 -7.78
C THR A 34 -2.57 -16.08 -6.49
N GLN A 35 -3.82 -16.53 -6.58
CA GLN A 35 -4.66 -16.78 -5.41
C GLN A 35 -4.00 -17.74 -4.41
N ALA A 36 -3.39 -18.83 -4.89
CA ALA A 36 -2.74 -19.81 -4.03
C ALA A 36 -1.56 -19.21 -3.26
N ASP A 37 -0.82 -18.30 -3.88
CA ASP A 37 0.30 -17.60 -3.22
C ASP A 37 -0.23 -16.76 -2.05
N PHE A 38 -1.28 -15.97 -2.27
CA PHE A 38 -1.91 -15.19 -1.19
C PHE A 38 -2.56 -16.07 -0.12
N GLU A 39 -3.23 -17.17 -0.47
CA GLU A 39 -3.81 -18.10 0.52
C GLU A 39 -2.74 -18.70 1.44
N ASN A 40 -1.58 -19.05 0.87
CA ASN A 40 -0.45 -19.55 1.63
C ASN A 40 0.09 -18.46 2.57
N GLU A 41 0.27 -17.24 2.08
CA GLU A 41 0.76 -16.10 2.86
C GLU A 41 -0.20 -15.74 4.02
N PHE A 42 -1.50 -15.67 3.75
CA PHE A 42 -2.53 -15.38 4.76
C PHE A 42 -2.65 -16.51 5.80
N THR A 43 -2.63 -17.77 5.36
CA THR A 43 -2.63 -18.92 6.26
C THR A 43 -1.39 -18.94 7.13
N THR A 44 -0.22 -18.60 6.58
CA THR A 44 1.03 -18.52 7.34
C THR A 44 0.97 -17.43 8.39
N ALA A 45 0.55 -16.21 8.03
CA ALA A 45 0.40 -15.09 8.96
C ALA A 45 -0.55 -15.42 10.14
N ALA A 46 -1.66 -16.12 9.87
CA ALA A 46 -2.61 -16.52 10.90
C ALA A 46 -2.04 -17.56 11.88
N ASN A 47 -1.00 -18.31 11.48
CA ASN A 47 -0.43 -19.43 12.24
C ASN A 47 1.04 -19.19 12.68
N LEU A 48 1.53 -17.95 12.64
CA LEU A 48 2.89 -17.62 13.09
C LEU A 48 3.13 -18.05 14.55
N GLU A 49 4.27 -18.69 14.80
CA GLU A 49 4.69 -19.05 16.15
C GLU A 49 5.04 -17.81 16.98
N GLY A 50 4.75 -17.85 18.28
CA GLY A 50 5.05 -16.75 19.21
C GLY A 50 4.07 -15.56 19.15
N THR A 51 3.11 -15.54 18.21
CA THR A 51 2.09 -14.50 18.14
C THR A 51 0.73 -15.03 17.69
N SER A 52 -0.28 -14.15 17.58
CA SER A 52 -1.61 -14.50 17.07
C SER A 52 -2.38 -13.27 16.60
N GLY A 53 -3.40 -13.51 15.77
CA GLY A 53 -4.35 -12.49 15.33
C GLY A 53 -3.82 -11.53 14.27
N PHE A 54 -2.79 -11.92 13.52
CA PHE A 54 -2.37 -11.24 12.29
C PHE A 54 -3.20 -11.79 11.12
N THR A 55 -4.46 -11.35 11.05
CA THR A 55 -5.47 -11.87 10.11
C THR A 55 -6.09 -10.75 9.26
N SER A 56 -5.34 -9.67 9.04
CA SER A 56 -5.67 -8.61 8.08
C SER A 56 -4.54 -8.45 7.08
N ALA A 57 -4.88 -8.09 5.84
CA ALA A 57 -3.94 -7.84 4.77
C ALA A 57 -4.13 -6.44 4.21
N ARG A 58 -3.05 -5.66 4.18
CA ARG A 58 -2.99 -4.41 3.42
C ARG A 58 -2.49 -4.71 2.02
N LEU A 59 -3.32 -4.40 1.03
CA LEU A 59 -3.00 -4.47 -0.39
C LEU A 59 -2.58 -3.08 -0.90
N TYR A 60 -1.85 -3.04 -2.02
CA TYR A 60 -1.39 -1.79 -2.64
C TYR A 60 -2.15 -1.43 -3.93
N THR A 61 -2.85 -2.40 -4.51
CA THR A 61 -3.62 -2.27 -5.74
C THR A 61 -4.83 -3.20 -5.69
N MET A 62 -5.89 -2.83 -6.41
CA MET A 62 -7.05 -3.66 -6.69
C MET A 62 -6.87 -4.50 -7.97
N VAL A 63 -5.82 -4.23 -8.76
CA VAL A 63 -5.63 -4.81 -10.09
C VAL A 63 -4.75 -6.06 -10.04
N GLN A 64 -5.19 -7.13 -10.70
CA GLN A 64 -4.36 -8.32 -10.92
C GLN A 64 -3.23 -8.01 -11.90
N GLY A 65 -1.99 -8.30 -11.50
CA GLY A 65 -0.82 -8.17 -12.35
C GLY A 65 -0.98 -8.94 -13.66
N GLY A 66 -0.64 -8.28 -14.78
CA GLY A 66 -0.81 -8.82 -16.13
C GLY A 66 -2.18 -8.56 -16.77
N THR A 67 -3.08 -7.87 -16.07
CA THR A 67 -4.41 -7.48 -16.58
C THR A 67 -4.55 -5.96 -16.61
N ALA A 68 -5.59 -5.46 -17.28
CA ALA A 68 -5.88 -4.02 -17.29
C ALA A 68 -6.61 -3.58 -16.01
N SER A 69 -7.60 -4.35 -15.55
CA SER A 69 -8.50 -3.97 -14.46
C SER A 69 -9.20 -5.17 -13.82
N ASP A 70 -8.69 -6.39 -13.98
CA ASP A 70 -9.32 -7.55 -13.31
C ASP A 70 -9.02 -7.47 -11.81
N PRO A 71 -9.98 -7.82 -10.93
CA PRO A 71 -9.76 -7.84 -9.49
C PRO A 71 -8.56 -8.73 -9.10
N ILE A 72 -7.70 -8.21 -8.22
CA ILE A 72 -6.53 -8.93 -7.71
C ILE A 72 -6.93 -10.25 -7.02
N SER A 73 -6.14 -11.30 -7.27
CA SER A 73 -6.37 -12.65 -6.73
C SER A 73 -6.28 -12.75 -5.21
N ALA A 74 -5.79 -11.71 -4.54
CA ALA A 74 -5.79 -11.61 -3.08
C ALA A 74 -7.21 -11.56 -2.49
N ILE A 75 -8.20 -11.05 -3.24
CA ILE A 75 -9.59 -10.95 -2.76
C ILE A 75 -10.20 -12.34 -2.54
N PRO A 76 -10.25 -13.25 -3.53
CA PRO A 76 -10.76 -14.60 -3.29
C PRO A 76 -9.92 -15.39 -2.28
N ALA A 77 -8.61 -15.14 -2.19
CA ALA A 77 -7.76 -15.72 -1.15
C ALA A 77 -8.17 -15.28 0.26
N ALA A 78 -8.46 -13.99 0.44
CA ALA A 78 -8.88 -13.41 1.72
C ALA A 78 -10.23 -13.97 2.18
N ILE A 79 -11.18 -14.09 1.25
CA ILE A 79 -12.48 -14.74 1.50
C ILE A 79 -12.27 -16.18 2.00
N ASN A 80 -11.44 -16.96 1.31
CA ASN A 80 -11.21 -18.37 1.66
C ASN A 80 -10.49 -18.56 3.00
N THR A 81 -9.67 -17.59 3.41
CA THR A 81 -8.87 -17.66 4.64
C THR A 81 -9.48 -16.89 5.81
N ASN A 82 -10.62 -16.23 5.62
CA ASN A 82 -11.21 -15.27 6.57
C ASN A 82 -10.22 -14.17 6.99
N THR A 83 -9.45 -13.66 6.03
CA THR A 83 -8.52 -12.54 6.22
C THR A 83 -9.23 -11.24 5.88
N SER A 84 -9.21 -10.24 6.76
CA SER A 84 -9.78 -8.93 6.45
C SER A 84 -8.83 -8.11 5.56
N LEU A 85 -9.35 -7.11 4.85
CA LEU A 85 -8.62 -6.37 3.83
C LEU A 85 -8.64 -4.87 4.07
N LEU A 86 -7.46 -4.27 4.20
CA LEU A 86 -7.25 -2.86 3.89
C LEU A 86 -6.92 -2.75 2.39
N LEU A 87 -7.90 -2.29 1.62
CA LEU A 87 -7.79 -2.20 0.17
C LEU A 87 -6.87 -1.03 -0.22
N GLY A 88 -5.96 -1.24 -1.15
CA GLY A 88 -5.13 -0.17 -1.72
C GLY A 88 -5.53 0.10 -3.16
N LEU A 89 -5.65 1.38 -3.53
CA LEU A 89 -5.78 1.82 -4.92
C LEU A 89 -4.54 2.63 -5.28
N TRP A 90 -3.76 2.16 -6.26
CA TRP A 90 -2.49 2.78 -6.63
C TRP A 90 -2.69 4.11 -7.38
N ALA A 91 -2.45 5.24 -6.71
CA ALA A 91 -2.74 6.58 -7.23
C ALA A 91 -1.66 7.14 -8.17
N SER A 92 -0.39 6.76 -7.98
CA SER A 92 0.75 7.32 -8.73
C SER A 92 0.83 6.89 -10.20
N GLY A 93 -0.04 5.99 -10.66
CA GLY A 93 -0.09 5.56 -12.07
C GLY A 93 -0.76 6.57 -13.02
N GLY A 94 -1.33 7.66 -12.49
CA GLY A 94 -2.08 8.67 -13.25
C GLY A 94 -3.52 8.25 -13.56
N ASP A 95 -4.31 9.18 -14.14
CA ASP A 95 -5.78 9.06 -14.23
C ASP A 95 -6.28 7.77 -14.89
N ALA A 96 -5.60 7.33 -15.96
CA ALA A 96 -5.97 6.11 -16.66
C ALA A 96 -5.72 4.86 -15.79
N SER A 97 -4.61 4.83 -15.05
CA SER A 97 -4.31 3.73 -14.13
C SER A 97 -5.28 3.73 -12.95
N PHE A 98 -5.56 4.90 -12.37
CA PHE A 98 -6.50 5.00 -11.25
C PHE A 98 -7.94 4.63 -11.65
N SER A 99 -8.34 4.96 -12.89
CA SER A 99 -9.62 4.50 -13.43
C SER A 99 -9.72 2.97 -13.48
N ASN A 100 -8.60 2.27 -13.71
CA ASN A 100 -8.57 0.81 -13.67
C ASN A 100 -8.67 0.27 -12.23
N GLU A 101 -8.08 0.95 -11.25
CA GLU A 101 -8.24 0.62 -9.81
C GLU A 101 -9.71 0.71 -9.40
N ILE A 102 -10.40 1.78 -9.79
CA ILE A 102 -11.83 2.01 -9.56
C ILE A 102 -12.68 0.93 -10.25
N LEU A 103 -12.34 0.57 -11.50
CA LEU A 103 -13.05 -0.48 -12.22
C LEU A 103 -12.85 -1.86 -11.57
N ALA A 104 -11.63 -2.18 -11.12
CA ALA A 104 -11.33 -3.43 -10.43
C ALA A 104 -12.08 -3.52 -9.09
N LEU A 105 -12.15 -2.42 -8.32
CA LEU A 105 -12.95 -2.36 -7.09
C LEU A 105 -14.44 -2.59 -7.38
N LYS A 106 -14.98 -1.94 -8.40
CA LYS A 106 -16.37 -2.16 -8.83
C LYS A 106 -16.63 -3.62 -9.18
N MET A 107 -15.75 -4.21 -10.00
CA MET A 107 -15.86 -5.61 -10.42
C MET A 107 -15.78 -6.57 -9.22
N ALA A 108 -14.93 -6.28 -8.22
CA ALA A 108 -14.83 -7.08 -7.01
C ALA A 108 -16.12 -7.03 -6.18
N ILE A 109 -16.72 -5.84 -6.02
CA ILE A 109 -18.02 -5.67 -5.34
C ILE A 109 -19.10 -6.48 -6.07
N ASP A 110 -19.18 -6.36 -7.39
CA ASP A 110 -20.18 -7.05 -8.21
C ASP A 110 -19.99 -8.57 -8.22
N GLN A 111 -18.73 -9.04 -8.25
CA GLN A 111 -18.39 -10.46 -8.38
C GLN A 111 -18.51 -11.23 -7.07
N TYR A 112 -18.05 -10.65 -5.95
CA TYR A 112 -17.92 -11.37 -4.67
C TYR A 112 -18.94 -10.92 -3.61
N GLY A 113 -19.66 -9.81 -3.83
CA GLY A 113 -20.78 -9.39 -2.99
C GLY A 113 -20.44 -9.30 -1.50
N GLU A 114 -21.32 -9.82 -0.65
CA GLU A 114 -21.17 -9.76 0.82
C GLU A 114 -19.95 -10.53 1.34
N ASP A 115 -19.52 -11.61 0.68
CA ASP A 115 -18.35 -12.38 1.09
C ASP A 115 -17.07 -11.52 1.07
N PHE A 116 -16.96 -10.63 0.08
CA PHE A 116 -15.88 -9.64 0.01
C PHE A 116 -16.16 -8.41 0.87
N THR A 117 -17.33 -7.80 0.73
CA THR A 117 -17.57 -6.49 1.34
C THR A 117 -17.67 -6.52 2.86
N SER A 118 -17.98 -7.67 3.46
CA SER A 118 -18.00 -7.86 4.91
C SER A 118 -16.61 -8.00 5.56
N ILE A 119 -15.57 -8.26 4.77
CA ILE A 119 -14.18 -8.41 5.23
C ILE A 119 -13.31 -7.18 4.95
N VAL A 120 -13.87 -6.07 4.46
CA VAL A 120 -13.13 -4.84 4.20
C VAL A 120 -12.97 -4.00 5.47
N ASP A 121 -11.72 -3.78 5.88
CA ASP A 121 -11.34 -2.93 7.01
C ASP A 121 -11.44 -1.43 6.66
N GLY A 122 -11.12 -1.08 5.41
CA GLY A 122 -11.11 0.28 4.89
C GLY A 122 -10.49 0.36 3.50
N ILE A 123 -10.44 1.57 2.94
CA ILE A 123 -9.90 1.82 1.60
C ILE A 123 -8.81 2.90 1.66
N ALA A 124 -7.59 2.55 1.28
CA ALA A 124 -6.44 3.43 1.11
C ALA A 124 -6.33 3.88 -0.35
N VAL A 125 -6.58 5.16 -0.61
CA VAL A 125 -6.38 5.78 -1.92
C VAL A 125 -4.97 6.33 -1.98
N GLY A 126 -4.04 5.60 -2.61
CA GLY A 126 -2.63 5.95 -2.67
C GLY A 126 -1.80 5.53 -1.45
N SER A 127 -0.48 5.59 -1.62
CA SER A 127 0.54 5.28 -0.62
C SER A 127 1.80 6.08 -0.91
N GLU A 128 2.24 6.95 0.00
CA GLU A 128 3.40 7.84 -0.12
C GLU A 128 3.37 8.79 -1.35
N ASP A 129 2.22 9.03 -1.95
CA ASP A 129 2.10 9.88 -3.14
C ASP A 129 2.59 11.31 -2.88
N LEU A 130 2.31 11.87 -1.70
CA LEU A 130 2.71 13.21 -1.31
C LEU A 130 4.20 13.26 -0.97
N TYR A 131 4.70 12.24 -0.26
CA TYR A 131 6.12 12.11 0.03
C TYR A 131 6.95 12.03 -1.26
N ARG A 132 6.55 11.16 -2.20
CA ARG A 132 7.25 10.97 -3.49
C ARG A 132 7.27 12.24 -4.34
N ASN A 133 6.24 13.07 -4.24
CA ASN A 133 6.14 14.35 -4.93
C ASN A 133 6.83 15.51 -4.17
N SER A 134 7.29 15.29 -2.93
CA SER A 134 8.00 16.31 -2.15
C SER A 134 9.44 16.52 -2.67
N PRO A 135 10.07 17.69 -2.39
CA PRO A 135 11.48 17.90 -2.71
C PRO A 135 12.39 16.80 -2.16
N ILE A 136 12.04 16.28 -0.98
CA ILE A 136 12.82 15.26 -0.28
C ILE A 136 12.67 13.88 -0.95
N GLY A 137 11.45 13.50 -1.38
CA GLY A 137 11.24 12.27 -2.14
C GLY A 137 11.92 12.31 -3.51
N ILE A 138 11.86 13.45 -4.18
CA ILE A 138 12.55 13.67 -5.45
C ILE A 138 14.08 13.57 -5.28
N GLU A 139 14.63 14.18 -4.23
CA GLU A 139 16.06 14.08 -3.90
C GLU A 139 16.48 12.64 -3.55
N ALA A 140 15.61 11.89 -2.87
CA ALA A 140 15.81 10.48 -2.55
C ALA A 140 15.68 9.54 -3.77
N GLY A 141 15.27 10.06 -4.94
CA GLY A 141 15.09 9.27 -6.16
C GLY A 141 13.85 8.38 -6.13
N SER A 142 12.81 8.78 -5.40
CA SER A 142 11.55 8.05 -5.33
C SER A 142 10.86 7.94 -6.69
N TYR A 143 9.93 6.98 -6.81
CA TYR A 143 9.04 6.87 -7.97
C TYR A 143 8.11 8.08 -8.08
N ALA A 144 7.30 8.12 -9.14
CA ALA A 144 6.26 9.14 -9.28
C ALA A 144 5.33 9.14 -8.06
N GLY A 145 4.98 10.34 -7.59
CA GLY A 145 3.90 10.58 -6.64
C GLY A 145 2.67 11.15 -7.34
N ALA A 146 1.70 11.64 -6.56
CA ALA A 146 0.54 12.37 -7.04
C ALA A 146 0.37 13.69 -6.28
N ASP A 147 -0.16 14.71 -6.96
CA ASP A 147 -0.44 16.01 -6.34
C ASP A 147 -1.61 15.93 -5.35
N PRO A 148 -1.65 16.78 -4.31
CA PRO A 148 -2.75 16.85 -3.35
C PRO A 148 -4.15 16.91 -3.98
N ASP A 149 -4.34 17.78 -4.98
CA ASP A 149 -5.64 17.94 -5.64
C ASP A 149 -6.07 16.68 -6.42
N THR A 150 -5.10 15.94 -6.96
CA THR A 150 -5.36 14.65 -7.62
C THR A 150 -5.82 13.61 -6.61
N LEU A 151 -5.17 13.52 -5.44
CA LEU A 151 -5.57 12.60 -4.37
C LEU A 151 -6.96 12.94 -3.81
N VAL A 152 -7.27 14.22 -3.59
CA VAL A 152 -8.61 14.65 -3.15
C VAL A 152 -9.68 14.21 -4.14
N ARG A 153 -9.42 14.36 -5.44
CA ARG A 153 -10.33 13.89 -6.48
C ARG A 153 -10.47 12.37 -6.48
N TYR A 154 -9.38 11.63 -6.40
CA TYR A 154 -9.41 10.16 -6.34
C TYR A 154 -10.13 9.62 -5.10
N ILE A 155 -9.99 10.27 -3.94
CA ILE A 155 -10.77 9.96 -2.73
C ILE A 155 -12.27 10.18 -3.00
N THR A 156 -12.61 11.29 -3.68
CA THR A 156 -14.00 11.60 -4.04
C THR A 156 -14.55 10.58 -5.04
N GLU A 157 -13.82 10.25 -6.10
CA GLU A 157 -14.21 9.24 -7.10
C GLU A 157 -14.41 7.86 -6.45
N THR A 158 -13.56 7.48 -5.51
CA THR A 158 -13.71 6.24 -4.72
C THR A 158 -14.97 6.26 -3.87
N ARG A 159 -15.25 7.39 -3.20
CA ARG A 159 -16.46 7.57 -2.38
C ARG A 159 -17.73 7.51 -3.23
N ASP A 160 -17.71 8.14 -4.40
CA ASP A 160 -18.82 8.11 -5.35
C ASP A 160 -19.05 6.70 -5.90
N LEU A 161 -17.98 5.93 -6.17
CA LEU A 161 -18.08 4.55 -6.63
C LEU A 161 -18.81 3.66 -5.62
N ILE A 162 -18.45 3.75 -4.34
CA ILE A 162 -18.98 2.85 -3.30
C ILE A 162 -20.35 3.30 -2.76
N SER A 163 -20.80 4.52 -3.07
CA SER A 163 -22.11 5.03 -2.69
C SER A 163 -23.24 4.13 -3.19
N GLY A 164 -24.15 3.71 -2.31
CA GLY A 164 -25.25 2.81 -2.65
C GLY A 164 -24.84 1.34 -2.86
N THR A 165 -23.59 0.99 -2.58
CA THR A 165 -23.09 -0.39 -2.54
C THR A 165 -22.97 -0.87 -1.09
N PRO A 166 -22.75 -2.18 -0.83
CA PRO A 166 -22.46 -2.66 0.53
C PRO A 166 -21.23 -2.02 1.20
N LEU A 167 -20.34 -1.36 0.42
CA LEU A 167 -19.18 -0.62 0.94
C LEU A 167 -19.46 0.86 1.23
N GLU A 168 -20.68 1.38 1.10
CA GLU A 168 -20.99 2.81 1.33
C GLU A 168 -20.48 3.35 2.68
N GLY A 169 -20.41 2.49 3.72
CA GLY A 169 -19.90 2.83 5.03
C GLY A 169 -18.40 2.60 5.26
N ALA A 170 -17.65 2.10 4.27
CA ALA A 170 -16.22 1.84 4.41
C ALA A 170 -15.43 3.15 4.52
N PRO A 171 -14.56 3.31 5.54
CA PRO A 171 -13.80 4.54 5.71
C PRO A 171 -12.67 4.65 4.68
N ILE A 172 -12.57 5.81 4.02
CA ILE A 172 -11.57 6.08 2.97
C ILE A 172 -10.46 6.95 3.54
N GLY A 173 -9.21 6.52 3.40
CA GLY A 173 -8.03 7.29 3.81
C GLY A 173 -7.00 7.40 2.70
N HIS A 174 -5.92 8.10 3.02
CA HIS A 174 -4.69 8.09 2.24
C HIS A 174 -3.55 7.65 3.16
N VAL A 175 -2.55 6.98 2.59
CA VAL A 175 -1.39 6.47 3.31
C VAL A 175 -0.18 7.29 2.91
N ASP A 176 0.56 7.82 3.87
CA ASP A 176 1.79 8.55 3.59
C ASP A 176 2.74 8.55 4.79
N THR A 177 3.96 9.03 4.57
CA THR A 177 4.95 9.25 5.60
C THR A 177 4.51 10.33 6.59
N TRP A 178 4.99 10.25 7.83
CA TRP A 178 4.71 11.31 8.82
C TRP A 178 5.17 12.71 8.34
N THR A 179 6.22 12.79 7.51
CA THR A 179 6.75 14.06 6.99
C THR A 179 5.81 14.70 5.98
N ALA A 180 5.09 13.90 5.19
CA ALA A 180 4.05 14.39 4.30
C ALA A 180 2.84 14.91 5.07
N TRP A 181 2.46 14.27 6.19
CA TRP A 181 1.32 14.71 7.00
C TRP A 181 1.55 16.04 7.70
N VAL A 182 2.77 16.32 8.18
CA VAL A 182 3.08 17.61 8.81
C VAL A 182 3.31 18.75 7.81
N ASN A 183 3.38 18.44 6.51
CA ASN A 183 3.50 19.46 5.49
C ASN A 183 2.14 20.12 5.21
N GLY A 184 2.00 21.38 5.62
CA GLY A 184 0.77 22.15 5.48
C GLY A 184 0.25 22.33 4.03
N SER A 185 1.07 22.08 3.00
CA SER A 185 0.57 22.05 1.61
C SER A 185 -0.39 20.90 1.34
N ASN A 186 -0.42 19.88 2.20
CA ASN A 186 -1.19 18.66 2.03
C ASN A 186 -2.51 18.66 2.81
N GLN A 187 -2.88 19.79 3.44
CA GLN A 187 -4.08 19.90 4.28
C GLN A 187 -5.36 19.45 3.57
N ALA A 188 -5.48 19.73 2.27
CA ALA A 188 -6.66 19.33 1.50
C ALA A 188 -6.87 17.80 1.46
N VAL A 189 -5.79 17.01 1.43
CA VAL A 189 -5.86 15.54 1.49
C VAL A 189 -6.28 15.10 2.88
N ILE A 190 -5.71 15.71 3.93
CA ILE A 190 -6.13 15.47 5.32
C ILE A 190 -7.63 15.73 5.45
N ASP A 191 -8.14 16.84 4.94
CA ASP A 191 -9.55 17.23 5.04
C ASP A 191 -10.48 16.24 4.32
N ALA A 192 -10.08 15.74 3.14
CA ALA A 192 -10.86 14.79 2.34
C ALA A 192 -10.90 13.35 2.88
N ALA A 193 -9.85 12.93 3.61
CA ALA A 193 -9.71 11.58 4.16
C ALA A 193 -10.52 11.38 5.46
N ASP A 194 -11.03 10.17 5.70
CA ASP A 194 -11.71 9.80 6.96
C ASP A 194 -10.70 9.44 8.07
N TRP A 195 -9.52 8.96 7.68
CA TRP A 195 -8.39 8.58 8.54
C TRP A 195 -7.05 8.84 7.83
N LEU A 196 -5.97 8.89 8.61
CA LEU A 196 -4.60 9.04 8.10
C LEU A 196 -3.83 7.72 8.24
N GLY A 197 -3.29 7.20 7.15
CA GLY A 197 -2.34 6.10 7.18
C GLY A 197 -0.93 6.61 7.36
N MET A 198 -0.26 6.17 8.41
CA MET A 198 1.11 6.53 8.69
C MET A 198 2.05 5.39 8.32
N ASP A 199 2.96 5.69 7.40
CA ASP A 199 4.15 4.90 7.14
C ASP A 199 5.32 5.55 7.90
N ALA A 200 5.96 4.78 8.79
CA ALA A 200 7.05 5.31 9.61
C ALA A 200 8.14 4.27 9.85
N TYR A 201 9.33 4.59 9.35
CA TYR A 201 10.51 3.74 9.45
C TYR A 201 11.69 4.52 10.06
N PRO A 202 11.90 4.45 11.38
CA PRO A 202 13.08 5.05 12.01
C PRO A 202 14.41 4.63 11.35
N TYR A 203 14.46 3.42 10.80
CA TYR A 203 15.61 2.91 10.04
C TYR A 203 16.08 3.86 8.93
N PHE A 204 15.17 4.51 8.20
CA PHE A 204 15.52 5.42 7.09
C PHE A 204 15.83 6.87 7.53
N GLN A 205 15.62 7.24 8.80
CA GLN A 205 15.76 8.63 9.27
C GLN A 205 17.23 9.03 9.54
N ASP A 206 18.10 8.94 8.53
CA ASP A 206 19.56 9.07 8.66
C ASP A 206 20.10 10.49 8.80
N THR A 207 19.27 11.51 8.66
CA THR A 207 19.67 12.91 8.92
C THR A 207 19.66 13.27 10.41
N MET A 208 19.38 12.29 11.27
CA MET A 208 19.50 12.35 12.73
C MET A 208 19.98 11.01 13.29
N PRO A 209 20.33 10.92 14.59
CA PRO A 209 20.67 9.65 15.21
C PRO A 209 19.52 8.63 15.15
N ASN A 210 19.73 7.56 14.37
CA ASN A 210 18.75 6.53 14.05
C ASN A 210 19.24 5.11 14.42
N GLU A 211 20.19 4.99 15.33
CA GLU A 211 20.56 3.69 15.89
C GLU A 211 19.34 3.01 16.55
N ILE A 212 19.32 1.67 16.61
CA ILE A 212 18.13 0.90 17.06
C ILE A 212 17.55 1.37 18.41
N GLY A 213 18.39 1.85 19.33
CA GLY A 213 17.95 2.38 20.63
C GLY A 213 17.14 3.68 20.55
N ARG A 214 17.11 4.36 19.40
CA ARG A 214 16.34 5.59 19.13
C ARG A 214 15.00 5.30 18.47
N SER A 215 14.83 4.11 17.89
CA SER A 215 13.70 3.77 17.04
C SER A 215 12.34 3.95 17.73
N ASN A 216 12.22 3.58 19.02
CA ASN A 216 10.99 3.81 19.78
C ASN A 216 10.63 5.30 19.91
N SER A 217 11.61 6.16 20.24
CA SER A 217 11.37 7.61 20.33
C SER A 217 11.03 8.23 18.98
N LEU A 218 11.79 7.89 17.93
CA LEU A 218 11.55 8.41 16.58
C LEU A 218 10.17 8.01 16.06
N PHE A 219 9.76 6.77 16.29
CA PHE A 219 8.44 6.29 15.92
C PHE A 219 7.33 6.98 16.73
N SER A 220 7.50 7.10 18.05
CA SER A 220 6.55 7.80 18.93
C SER A 220 6.36 9.26 18.51
N ASP A 221 7.45 9.95 18.15
CA ASP A 221 7.41 11.34 17.69
C ASP A 221 6.70 11.45 16.33
N ALA A 222 6.97 10.54 15.40
CA ALA A 222 6.28 10.47 14.10
C ALA A 222 4.77 10.24 14.26
N LEU A 223 4.37 9.31 15.15
CA LEU A 223 2.97 9.02 15.46
C LEU A 223 2.27 10.21 16.10
N GLY A 224 2.91 10.86 17.08
CA GLY A 224 2.38 12.05 17.73
C GLY A 224 2.20 13.23 16.78
N GLN A 225 3.15 13.45 15.87
CA GLN A 225 3.08 14.49 14.85
C GLN A 225 1.97 14.22 13.83
N THR A 226 1.85 12.99 13.35
CA THR A 226 0.76 12.59 12.44
C THR A 226 -0.61 12.79 13.09
N ALA A 227 -0.75 12.39 14.37
CA ALA A 227 -1.99 12.59 15.13
C ALA A 227 -2.34 14.08 15.30
N ALA A 228 -1.33 14.93 15.54
CA ALA A 228 -1.52 16.37 15.65
C ALA A 228 -1.97 16.99 14.33
N ALA A 229 -1.36 16.59 13.21
CA ALA A 229 -1.74 17.05 11.86
C ALA A 229 -3.17 16.61 11.49
N GLY A 230 -3.57 15.40 11.88
CA GLY A 230 -4.89 14.84 11.57
C GLY A 230 -6.08 15.50 12.29
N GLY A 231 -5.85 16.40 13.26
CA GLY A 231 -6.92 17.19 13.87
C GLY A 231 -8.00 16.36 14.58
N GLY A 232 -7.64 15.18 15.11
CA GLY A 232 -8.55 14.25 15.77
C GLY A 232 -9.12 13.15 14.88
N LYS A 233 -8.73 13.08 13.60
CA LYS A 233 -8.95 11.90 12.76
C LYS A 233 -8.12 10.72 13.28
N ALA A 234 -8.62 9.50 13.07
CA ALA A 234 -7.89 8.31 13.44
C ALA A 234 -6.59 8.20 12.63
N VAL A 235 -5.52 7.75 13.28
CA VAL A 235 -4.25 7.40 12.62
C VAL A 235 -4.09 5.89 12.64
N TRP A 236 -3.94 5.29 11.47
CA TRP A 236 -3.67 3.87 11.30
C TRP A 236 -2.19 3.69 10.96
N ILE A 237 -1.52 2.71 11.57
CA ILE A 237 -0.12 2.41 11.24
C ILE A 237 -0.14 1.45 10.07
N THR A 238 0.03 1.97 8.86
CA THR A 238 -0.12 1.21 7.62
C THR A 238 1.15 0.56 7.16
N GLU A 239 2.30 1.09 7.61
CA GLU A 239 3.59 0.45 7.49
C GLU A 239 4.54 0.85 8.63
N THR A 240 5.20 -0.16 9.19
CA THR A 240 6.41 0.03 9.97
C THR A 240 7.16 -1.29 10.08
N GLY A 241 8.46 -1.22 10.27
CA GLY A 241 9.31 -2.38 10.44
C GLY A 241 10.77 -1.99 10.62
N HIS A 242 11.62 -2.97 10.84
CA HIS A 242 13.06 -2.82 10.80
C HIS A 242 13.64 -3.99 10.02
N PRO A 243 14.57 -3.75 9.08
CA PRO A 243 15.04 -4.82 8.21
C PRO A 243 15.84 -5.88 8.96
N VAL A 244 15.62 -7.14 8.60
CA VAL A 244 16.31 -8.33 9.10
C VAL A 244 17.67 -8.52 8.45
N SER A 245 17.88 -7.96 7.25
CA SER A 245 19.16 -7.97 6.53
C SER A 245 19.25 -6.80 5.55
N GLY A 246 20.47 -6.48 5.11
CA GLY A 246 20.70 -5.41 4.15
C GLY A 246 21.86 -4.49 4.51
N LYS A 247 21.93 -3.35 3.84
CA LYS A 247 22.89 -2.28 4.13
C LYS A 247 22.56 -1.60 5.47
N THR A 248 23.51 -0.86 6.01
CA THR A 248 23.28 0.10 7.09
C THR A 248 22.83 1.44 6.48
N VAL A 249 21.85 2.11 7.09
CA VAL A 249 21.41 3.47 6.75
C VAL A 249 21.66 4.38 7.96
N GLY A 250 22.52 5.38 7.80
CA GLY A 250 23.02 6.17 8.93
C GLY A 250 23.71 5.29 9.98
N GLN A 251 23.14 5.26 11.19
CA GLN A 251 23.54 4.41 12.31
C GLN A 251 22.62 3.19 12.50
N SER A 252 21.61 3.03 11.66
CA SER A 252 20.64 1.93 11.72
C SER A 252 21.15 0.71 10.96
N VAL A 253 21.43 -0.38 11.68
CA VAL A 253 22.02 -1.61 11.15
C VAL A 253 20.94 -2.64 10.90
N ALA A 254 20.74 -3.07 9.66
CA ALA A 254 19.83 -4.17 9.33
C ALA A 254 20.35 -5.51 9.89
N SER A 255 19.58 -6.13 10.79
CA SER A 255 19.89 -7.44 11.37
C SER A 255 18.64 -8.05 12.02
N VAL A 256 18.62 -9.39 12.14
CA VAL A 256 17.57 -10.12 12.87
C VAL A 256 17.44 -9.61 14.31
N ASP A 257 18.56 -9.43 15.03
CA ASP A 257 18.55 -8.90 16.41
C ASP A 257 17.91 -7.51 16.52
N ASN A 258 18.18 -6.61 15.56
CA ASN A 258 17.59 -5.27 15.57
C ASN A 258 16.12 -5.29 15.13
N ALA A 259 15.75 -6.19 14.21
CA ALA A 259 14.36 -6.41 13.83
C ALA A 259 13.53 -6.92 15.02
N GLU A 260 14.04 -7.91 15.76
CA GLU A 260 13.42 -8.42 16.99
C GLU A 260 13.27 -7.31 18.04
N ARG A 261 14.34 -6.54 18.24
CA ARG A 261 14.30 -5.41 19.18
C ARG A 261 13.24 -4.38 18.76
N TYR A 262 13.15 -4.05 17.47
CA TYR A 262 12.14 -3.12 16.97
C TYR A 262 10.72 -3.67 17.13
N TRP A 263 10.50 -4.96 16.85
CA TRP A 263 9.22 -5.64 17.10
C TRP A 263 8.81 -5.53 18.57
N LYS A 264 9.73 -5.85 19.50
CA LYS A 264 9.46 -5.80 20.95
C LYS A 264 9.26 -4.37 21.46
N GLU A 265 10.09 -3.41 21.04
CA GLU A 265 10.05 -2.04 21.55
C GLU A 265 9.02 -1.14 20.85
N VAL A 266 8.58 -1.45 19.63
CA VAL A 266 7.62 -0.63 18.87
C VAL A 266 6.35 -1.41 18.51
N GLY A 267 6.48 -2.58 17.89
CA GLY A 267 5.33 -3.40 17.48
C GLY A 267 4.45 -3.84 18.65
N CYS A 268 5.01 -4.57 19.61
CA CYS A 268 4.27 -5.10 20.75
C CYS A 268 3.48 -4.05 21.56
N PRO A 269 4.02 -2.84 21.84
CA PRO A 269 3.24 -1.76 22.43
C PRO A 269 2.01 -1.28 21.64
N LEU A 270 2.01 -1.42 20.30
CA LEU A 270 0.93 -1.00 19.40
C LEU A 270 -0.16 -2.07 19.24
N PHE A 271 0.24 -3.34 19.24
CA PHE A 271 -0.66 -4.46 19.00
C PHE A 271 -1.81 -4.49 20.01
N GLY A 272 -3.05 -4.49 19.49
CA GLY A 272 -4.27 -4.44 20.31
C GLY A 272 -4.66 -3.05 20.81
N LYS A 273 -3.87 -2.00 20.51
CA LYS A 273 -4.17 -0.60 20.86
C LYS A 273 -4.39 0.30 19.65
N SER A 274 -3.79 -0.04 18.52
CA SER A 274 -3.95 0.65 17.24
C SER A 274 -4.15 -0.38 16.13
N ASN A 275 -4.77 0.05 15.02
CA ASN A 275 -4.73 -0.69 13.77
C ASN A 275 -3.29 -0.67 13.22
N VAL A 276 -2.73 -1.85 12.96
CA VAL A 276 -1.34 -2.01 12.50
C VAL A 276 -1.28 -3.00 11.33
N TRP A 277 -0.62 -2.58 10.26
CA TRP A 277 -0.10 -3.46 9.22
C TRP A 277 1.43 -3.39 9.25
N TRP A 278 2.04 -4.49 9.67
CA TRP A 278 3.50 -4.59 9.80
C TRP A 278 4.12 -4.86 8.44
N TYR A 279 5.22 -4.17 8.13
CA TYR A 279 5.97 -4.35 6.90
C TYR A 279 7.19 -5.24 7.17
N THR A 280 7.23 -6.49 6.70
CA THR A 280 6.17 -7.25 6.00
C THR A 280 6.25 -8.73 6.42
N LEU A 281 5.27 -9.56 6.02
CA LEU A 281 5.36 -11.01 6.27
C LEU A 281 6.58 -11.58 5.54
N GLN A 282 6.60 -11.45 4.21
CA GLN A 282 7.65 -11.95 3.32
C GLN A 282 7.93 -10.94 2.21
N ASP A 283 9.22 -10.67 1.96
CA ASP A 283 9.68 -9.90 0.79
C ASP A 283 10.81 -10.58 0.01
N ALA A 284 11.28 -11.75 0.47
CA ALA A 284 12.47 -12.41 -0.02
C ALA A 284 12.18 -13.56 -1.01
N ALA A 285 11.23 -13.41 -1.92
CA ALA A 285 10.82 -14.49 -2.83
C ALA A 285 10.79 -14.05 -4.32
N PRO A 286 11.51 -14.74 -5.23
CA PRO A 286 12.51 -15.79 -4.96
C PRO A 286 13.87 -15.25 -4.48
N ASP A 287 14.12 -13.95 -4.67
CA ASP A 287 15.38 -13.31 -4.32
C ASP A 287 15.20 -12.39 -3.11
N THR A 288 16.17 -12.39 -2.19
CA THR A 288 16.18 -11.49 -1.03
C THR A 288 16.53 -10.05 -1.44
N PRO A 289 15.66 -9.05 -1.14
CA PRO A 289 15.95 -7.66 -1.44
C PRO A 289 17.00 -7.07 -0.49
N ASN A 290 17.47 -5.86 -0.79
CA ASN A 290 18.38 -5.12 0.07
C ASN A 290 17.91 -3.66 0.26
N PRO A 291 17.45 -3.30 1.47
CA PRO A 291 17.25 -4.16 2.63
C PRO A 291 16.07 -5.15 2.49
N SER A 292 15.98 -6.15 3.37
CA SER A 292 14.85 -7.08 3.49
C SER A 292 14.21 -6.94 4.88
N PHE A 293 12.88 -6.85 4.89
CA PHE A 293 11.99 -6.63 6.03
C PHE A 293 11.12 -7.84 6.37
N GLY A 294 11.03 -8.84 5.49
CA GLY A 294 10.26 -10.06 5.72
C GLY A 294 10.64 -10.71 7.06
N ILE A 295 9.64 -10.96 7.89
CA ILE A 295 9.83 -11.63 9.18
C ILE A 295 9.90 -13.16 9.03
N VAL A 296 9.57 -13.66 7.85
CA VAL A 296 9.85 -15.02 7.40
C VAL A 296 10.89 -14.98 6.27
N GLY A 297 11.60 -16.10 6.08
CA GLY A 297 12.63 -16.20 5.05
C GLY A 297 12.10 -16.19 3.61
N ASP A 298 12.97 -16.60 2.68
CA ASP A 298 12.63 -16.81 1.27
C ASP A 298 11.64 -17.96 1.06
N GLU A 299 11.73 -19.00 1.90
CA GLU A 299 10.70 -20.01 2.05
C GLU A 299 9.65 -19.59 3.08
N LEU A 300 8.38 -19.60 2.67
CA LEU A 300 7.27 -19.25 3.55
C LEU A 300 7.14 -20.30 4.67
N SER A 301 7.17 -19.85 5.93
CA SER A 301 7.16 -20.70 7.12
C SER A 301 6.37 -20.06 8.26
N THR A 302 5.76 -20.88 9.12
CA THR A 302 5.15 -20.41 10.39
C THR A 302 6.19 -20.13 11.48
N GLU A 303 7.43 -20.60 11.30
CA GLU A 303 8.57 -20.29 12.17
C GLU A 303 9.19 -18.95 11.72
N PRO A 304 9.05 -17.87 12.50
CA PRO A 304 9.61 -16.56 12.17
C PRO A 304 11.13 -16.52 12.36
N LEU A 305 11.79 -15.55 11.73
CA LEU A 305 13.24 -15.34 11.84
C LEU A 305 13.69 -14.88 13.24
N PHE A 306 12.76 -14.40 14.07
CA PHE A 306 12.99 -13.96 15.44
C PHE A 306 11.75 -14.17 16.31
N ASP A 307 11.91 -14.11 17.64
CA ASP A 307 10.83 -14.31 18.60
C ASP A 307 9.78 -13.18 18.55
N LEU A 308 8.56 -13.53 18.16
CA LEU A 308 7.43 -12.61 18.06
C LEU A 308 6.67 -12.40 19.38
N SER A 309 7.06 -13.08 20.46
CA SER A 309 6.40 -12.96 21.77
C SER A 309 6.53 -11.54 22.33
N CYS A 310 5.46 -11.08 22.99
CA CYS A 310 5.36 -9.73 23.56
C CYS A 310 5.45 -9.71 25.09
N ASP A 311 5.95 -10.79 25.71
CA ASP A 311 5.97 -10.92 27.18
C ASP A 311 7.10 -10.10 27.84
N ASP A 312 8.19 -9.80 27.10
CA ASP A 312 9.40 -9.14 27.61
C ASP A 312 9.55 -7.67 27.16
N VAL A 313 8.44 -6.97 26.94
CA VAL A 313 8.46 -5.58 26.44
C VAL A 313 8.87 -4.59 27.54
N PRO A 314 9.90 -3.74 27.33
CA PRO A 314 10.27 -2.71 28.30
C PRO A 314 9.11 -1.74 28.60
N SER A 315 8.84 -1.49 29.89
CA SER A 315 7.73 -0.62 30.30
C SER A 315 7.85 0.83 29.80
N SER A 316 9.07 1.33 29.60
CA SER A 316 9.34 2.66 29.05
C SER A 316 8.89 2.77 27.59
N ALA A 317 9.23 1.78 26.76
CA ALA A 317 8.83 1.69 25.36
C ALA A 317 7.30 1.63 25.24
N SER A 318 6.65 0.85 26.10
CA SER A 318 5.19 0.80 26.21
C SER A 318 4.54 2.14 26.58
N SER A 319 5.20 2.94 27.43
CA SER A 319 4.65 4.21 27.93
C SER A 319 4.71 5.33 26.89
N ALA A 320 5.80 5.44 26.12
CA ALA A 320 5.93 6.41 25.04
C ALA A 320 4.88 6.16 23.94
N ILE A 321 4.80 4.92 23.47
CA ILE A 321 3.83 4.53 22.44
C ILE A 321 2.39 4.69 22.94
N ALA A 322 2.08 4.28 24.18
CA ALA A 322 0.74 4.48 24.74
C ALA A 322 0.33 5.96 24.82
N SER A 323 1.29 6.85 25.06
CA SER A 323 1.02 8.29 25.08
C SER A 323 0.70 8.82 23.68
N ALA A 324 1.45 8.38 22.67
CA ALA A 324 1.21 8.74 21.28
C ALA A 324 -0.09 8.13 20.71
N THR A 325 -0.44 6.89 21.08
CA THR A 325 -1.72 6.28 20.66
C THR A 325 -2.92 6.88 21.39
N ALA A 326 -2.77 7.36 22.63
CA ALA A 326 -3.85 8.10 23.29
C ALA A 326 -4.19 9.43 22.57
N SER A 327 -3.23 10.03 21.85
CA SER A 327 -3.52 11.18 20.97
C SER A 327 -4.25 10.82 19.68
N THR A 328 -4.16 9.58 19.21
CA THR A 328 -4.83 9.13 17.96
C THR A 328 -6.30 8.74 18.19
N SER A 329 -6.70 8.44 19.43
CA SER A 329 -8.04 7.94 19.77
C SER A 329 -9.04 9.02 20.25
N ARG A 330 -8.66 10.30 20.27
CA ARG A 330 -9.55 11.39 20.70
C ARG A 330 -10.47 11.84 19.57
N GLY A 331 -11.49 11.04 19.29
CA GLY A 331 -12.65 11.47 18.52
C GLY A 331 -13.46 12.55 19.25
N SER A 332 -13.78 13.63 18.52
CA SER A 332 -14.68 14.76 18.81
C SER A 332 -15.15 14.93 20.27
N GLY A 333 -14.32 15.58 21.09
CA GLY A 333 -14.74 16.31 22.28
C GLY A 333 -14.48 17.79 22.05
N THR A 334 -15.53 18.62 22.08
CA THR A 334 -15.45 20.07 21.86
C THR A 334 -14.51 20.69 22.90
N ALA A 335 -13.27 20.97 22.51
CA ALA A 335 -12.30 21.66 23.36
C ALA A 335 -12.05 23.05 22.78
N THR A 336 -12.46 24.06 23.54
CA THR A 336 -12.24 25.47 23.26
C THR A 336 -10.74 25.75 23.19
N ALA A 337 -10.29 26.29 22.07
CA ALA A 337 -8.90 26.69 21.87
C ALA A 337 -8.52 27.81 22.84
N SER A 338 -7.41 27.62 23.55
CA SER A 338 -6.68 28.73 24.18
C SER A 338 -5.28 28.72 23.58
N GLU A 339 -4.99 29.74 22.80
CA GLU A 339 -3.70 29.98 22.17
C GLU A 339 -2.62 30.18 23.24
N SER A 340 -1.50 29.46 23.10
CA SER A 340 -0.22 29.91 23.64
C SER A 340 0.86 29.64 22.59
N VAL A 341 1.29 30.72 21.95
CA VAL A 341 2.36 30.77 20.98
C VAL A 341 3.68 30.44 21.70
N GLY A 342 4.28 29.30 21.37
CA GLY A 342 5.65 28.94 21.73
C GLY A 342 6.51 28.95 20.48
N ASP A 343 7.29 30.02 20.34
CA ASP A 343 8.34 30.17 19.33
C ASP A 343 9.47 29.15 19.57
N SER A 344 9.80 28.39 18.53
CA SER A 344 11.02 27.57 18.46
C SER A 344 11.35 27.35 16.99
N GLY A 345 12.02 28.36 16.40
CA GLY A 345 12.65 28.24 15.08
C GLY A 345 13.74 27.18 15.08
N GLY A 346 13.45 26.06 14.42
CA GLY A 346 14.42 25.04 14.00
C GLY A 346 14.21 24.77 12.51
N SER A 347 15.19 25.15 11.69
CA SER A 347 15.19 24.91 10.25
C SER A 347 15.17 23.39 9.98
N LEU A 348 14.10 22.89 9.37
CA LEU A 348 13.98 21.49 8.96
C LEU A 348 14.83 21.24 7.70
N THR A 349 15.97 20.58 7.87
CA THR A 349 16.72 19.98 6.77
C THR A 349 16.26 18.53 6.57
N GLY A 350 16.17 18.12 5.30
CA GLY A 350 15.36 17.00 4.78
C GLY A 350 15.63 15.59 5.33
N LEU A 351 14.73 14.67 4.99
CA LEU A 351 14.60 13.31 5.53
C LEU A 351 14.36 12.29 4.40
N PRO A 352 15.35 11.54 3.91
CA PRO A 352 15.07 10.51 2.92
C PRO A 352 14.23 9.38 3.55
N SER A 353 13.20 8.93 2.86
CA SER A 353 12.40 7.73 3.13
C SER A 353 12.32 6.93 1.83
N SER A 354 12.33 5.61 1.94
CA SER A 354 11.87 4.70 0.90
C SER A 354 12.71 4.71 -0.39
N GLN A 355 13.88 4.07 -0.34
CA GLN A 355 14.39 3.36 -1.52
C GLN A 355 13.48 2.15 -1.76
N VAL A 356 12.83 2.15 -2.93
CA VAL A 356 12.10 1.07 -3.61
C VAL A 356 10.90 0.44 -2.90
N PRO A 357 9.66 0.90 -3.17
CA PRO A 357 8.54 -0.01 -3.39
C PRO A 357 8.90 -0.93 -4.57
N LEU A 358 9.05 -2.23 -4.34
CA LEU A 358 9.32 -3.23 -5.39
C LEU A 358 8.13 -3.47 -6.34
N GLU A 359 7.02 -2.75 -6.19
CA GLU A 359 5.83 -2.95 -7.00
C GLU A 359 5.90 -2.10 -8.28
N GLN A 360 6.53 -2.67 -9.31
CA GLN A 360 6.47 -2.15 -10.67
C GLN A 360 5.15 -2.59 -11.31
N SER A 361 4.16 -1.68 -11.40
CA SER A 361 2.96 -1.95 -12.20
C SER A 361 3.34 -2.03 -13.68
N SER A 362 3.18 -3.23 -14.26
CA SER A 362 3.41 -3.48 -15.69
C SER A 362 2.17 -3.08 -16.49
N THR A 363 2.01 -1.81 -16.84
CA THR A 363 1.04 -1.40 -17.87
C THR A 363 1.61 -1.65 -19.27
N VAL A 364 1.05 -2.63 -19.99
CA VAL A 364 1.29 -2.84 -21.42
C VAL A 364 0.49 -1.82 -22.22
N THR A 365 1.15 -0.86 -22.85
CA THR A 365 0.54 0.04 -23.83
C THR A 365 0.61 -0.59 -25.23
N PRO A 366 -0.50 -0.95 -25.90
CA PRO A 366 -0.44 -1.36 -27.29
C PRO A 366 -0.19 -0.15 -28.19
N SER A 367 0.97 -0.12 -28.85
CA SER A 367 1.31 0.87 -29.88
C SER A 367 0.49 0.64 -31.14
N ILE A 368 -0.52 1.49 -31.39
CA ILE A 368 -1.19 1.59 -32.69
C ILE A 368 -0.47 2.62 -33.55
N SER A 369 0.20 2.14 -34.60
CA SER A 369 0.83 2.95 -35.62
C SER A 369 -0.22 3.56 -36.56
N TYR A 370 -0.34 4.90 -36.59
CA TYR A 370 -1.03 5.61 -37.67
C TYR A 370 -0.01 6.35 -38.54
N PRO A 371 -0.03 6.18 -39.88
CA PRO A 371 0.83 6.95 -40.77
C PRO A 371 0.30 8.38 -40.91
N GLY A 372 1.23 9.33 -40.90
CA GLY A 372 0.94 10.76 -40.97
C GLY A 372 0.39 11.23 -42.31
N ALA A 373 -0.42 12.29 -42.26
CA ALA A 373 -0.70 13.16 -43.40
C ALA A 373 -0.87 14.61 -42.93
N THR A 374 -0.07 15.48 -43.53
CA THR A 374 -0.11 16.94 -43.47
C THR A 374 -1.32 17.50 -44.24
N GLY A 375 -2.00 18.53 -43.72
CA GLY A 375 -2.94 19.31 -44.53
C GLY A 375 -3.82 20.30 -43.75
N THR A 376 -3.65 21.58 -44.04
CA THR A 376 -4.29 22.79 -43.50
C THR A 376 -5.76 23.01 -43.91
N GLY A 377 -6.57 23.65 -43.05
CA GLY A 377 -7.72 24.49 -43.44
C GLY A 377 -9.02 24.35 -42.62
N SER A 378 -9.44 25.42 -41.94
CA SER A 378 -10.82 25.64 -41.42
C SER A 378 -11.67 26.46 -42.44
N PRO A 379 -12.99 26.75 -42.29
CA PRO A 379 -13.95 26.49 -41.18
C PRO A 379 -15.38 25.97 -41.58
N PHE A 380 -16.19 25.63 -40.55
CA PHE A 380 -17.66 25.42 -40.36
C PHE A 380 -18.71 25.86 -41.45
N PRO A 381 -20.03 25.48 -41.42
CA PRO A 381 -20.84 24.77 -40.38
C PRO A 381 -21.93 23.74 -40.86
N GLY A 382 -22.50 22.97 -39.91
CA GLY A 382 -23.97 22.77 -39.78
C GLY A 382 -24.61 21.43 -40.20
N PRO A 383 -25.78 21.07 -39.63
CA PRO A 383 -26.17 19.68 -39.29
C PRO A 383 -27.32 19.10 -40.14
N GLY A 384 -27.52 17.77 -40.12
CA GLY A 384 -28.66 17.14 -40.79
C GLY A 384 -28.83 15.63 -40.62
N THR A 385 -29.75 15.25 -39.72
CA THR A 385 -30.77 14.18 -39.83
C THR A 385 -30.41 12.74 -40.24
N ASN A 386 -30.56 11.84 -39.26
CA ASN A 386 -31.58 10.78 -39.19
C ASN A 386 -31.96 10.06 -40.50
N SER A 387 -31.67 8.75 -40.60
CA SER A 387 -32.65 7.72 -41.02
C SER A 387 -32.07 6.30 -40.93
N THR A 388 -32.71 5.54 -40.06
CA THR A 388 -32.92 4.09 -40.02
C THR A 388 -33.09 3.46 -41.40
N TYR A 389 -32.47 2.30 -41.66
CA TYR A 389 -33.07 1.16 -42.42
C TYR A 389 -32.14 -0.07 -42.36
N SER A 390 -32.55 -1.12 -41.66
CA SER A 390 -32.26 -2.52 -42.01
C SER A 390 -33.39 -3.01 -42.94
N PRO A 391 -33.17 -3.98 -43.85
CA PRO A 391 -33.30 -5.38 -43.44
C PRO A 391 -32.43 -6.41 -44.22
N THR A 392 -32.12 -7.50 -43.51
CA THR A 392 -32.04 -8.93 -43.92
C THR A 392 -31.61 -9.34 -45.35
N THR A 393 -30.60 -10.21 -45.48
CA THR A 393 -30.72 -11.68 -45.72
C THR A 393 -29.35 -12.31 -46.08
N ALA A 394 -29.14 -13.55 -45.65
CA ALA A 394 -28.00 -14.44 -45.98
C ALA A 394 -28.36 -15.38 -47.17
N PRO A 395 -27.52 -16.38 -47.56
CA PRO A 395 -26.12 -16.40 -48.00
C PRO A 395 -26.03 -16.97 -49.47
N PRO A 396 -24.85 -17.34 -50.04
CA PRO A 396 -24.20 -18.64 -49.76
C PRO A 396 -22.63 -18.67 -49.88
N ALA A 397 -22.02 -19.72 -49.31
CA ALA A 397 -20.67 -20.24 -49.62
C ALA A 397 -20.72 -21.09 -50.94
N PRO A 398 -19.67 -21.75 -51.50
CA PRO A 398 -18.38 -22.20 -50.89
C PRO A 398 -17.12 -22.18 -51.80
N SER A 399 -15.95 -22.51 -51.22
CA SER A 399 -14.85 -23.38 -51.75
C SER A 399 -13.53 -23.07 -51.02
N SER A 400 -13.07 -23.91 -50.07
CA SER A 400 -11.97 -24.90 -50.20
C SER A 400 -10.60 -24.27 -50.48
N THR A 401 -9.53 -24.51 -49.72
CA THR A 401 -8.93 -25.83 -49.40
C THR A 401 -7.98 -25.79 -48.20
N GLU A 402 -7.97 -26.91 -47.48
CA GLU A 402 -7.03 -27.41 -46.46
C GLU A 402 -5.54 -27.26 -46.87
N SER A 403 -4.56 -27.21 -45.96
CA SER A 403 -4.04 -28.39 -45.26
C SER A 403 -3.03 -28.02 -44.16
N SER A 404 -3.14 -28.68 -43.01
CA SER A 404 -2.03 -29.07 -42.11
C SER A 404 -2.13 -30.59 -41.94
N PRO A 405 -1.05 -31.33 -41.62
CA PRO A 405 -0.64 -31.50 -40.22
C PRO A 405 0.88 -31.71 -39.99
N PRO A 406 1.34 -31.86 -38.73
CA PRO A 406 2.75 -31.82 -38.32
C PRO A 406 3.34 -33.21 -37.97
N VAL A 407 4.58 -33.18 -37.46
CA VAL A 407 5.25 -34.12 -36.52
C VAL A 407 6.48 -34.86 -37.07
N GLY A 408 7.61 -34.68 -36.36
CA GLY A 408 8.52 -35.77 -36.00
C GLY A 408 10.02 -35.53 -36.25
N GLY A 409 10.84 -35.67 -35.20
CA GLY A 409 12.25 -36.06 -35.35
C GLY A 409 13.25 -35.40 -34.39
N ALA A 410 13.78 -36.20 -33.47
CA ALA A 410 14.88 -35.87 -32.55
C ALA A 410 16.27 -35.92 -33.22
N GLY A 411 17.27 -35.25 -32.61
CA GLY A 411 18.69 -35.61 -32.78
C GLY A 411 19.71 -34.46 -32.66
N GLY A 412 20.48 -34.46 -31.55
CA GLY A 412 21.95 -34.51 -31.55
C GLY A 412 22.84 -33.32 -31.98
N LEU A 413 23.62 -32.86 -30.99
CA LEU A 413 25.08 -32.56 -31.02
C LEU A 413 25.64 -31.30 -31.74
N GLU A 414 26.41 -30.55 -30.92
CA GLU A 414 27.64 -29.77 -31.18
C GLU A 414 27.64 -28.63 -32.23
N SER A 415 27.88 -27.39 -31.76
CA SER A 415 29.19 -26.72 -31.87
C SER A 415 29.13 -25.18 -31.73
N SER A 416 30.14 -24.65 -31.05
CA SER A 416 30.81 -23.35 -31.22
C SER A 416 30.06 -22.01 -31.00
N ALA A 417 30.41 -21.38 -29.87
CA ALA A 417 30.91 -20.00 -29.71
C ALA A 417 30.45 -18.90 -30.69
N THR A 418 29.84 -17.82 -30.17
CA THR A 418 30.41 -16.45 -30.07
C THR A 418 29.34 -15.40 -29.72
N GLY A 419 29.69 -14.47 -28.82
CA GLY A 419 29.03 -13.14 -28.66
C GLY A 419 27.88 -13.09 -27.64
N ALA A 420 27.77 -12.11 -26.75
CA ALA A 420 28.59 -10.96 -26.44
C ALA A 420 28.22 -10.50 -25.01
N ALA A 421 29.22 -10.27 -24.18
CA ALA A 421 29.07 -9.51 -22.96
C ALA A 421 28.91 -8.03 -23.31
N PHE A 422 27.92 -7.35 -22.72
CA PHE A 422 27.93 -5.89 -22.60
C PHE A 422 27.82 -5.50 -21.13
N LEU A 423 29.00 -5.24 -20.57
CA LEU A 423 29.26 -4.40 -19.42
C LEU A 423 29.36 -2.94 -19.91
N ALA A 424 28.60 -2.03 -19.29
CA ALA A 424 28.87 -0.59 -19.19
C ALA A 424 28.00 -0.12 -18.00
N VAL A 425 28.50 0.26 -16.81
CA VAL A 425 29.50 1.27 -16.41
C VAL A 425 29.20 2.67 -16.95
N PHE A 426 28.67 3.52 -16.06
CA PHE A 426 29.09 4.91 -15.80
C PHE A 426 28.68 5.21 -14.34
N ALA A 427 29.56 5.22 -13.34
CA ALA A 427 30.71 6.08 -13.04
C ALA A 427 30.34 7.46 -12.49
N ALA A 428 30.78 7.65 -11.24
CA ALA A 428 30.64 8.77 -10.31
C ALA A 428 31.25 10.12 -10.76
N VAL A 429 30.77 11.20 -10.13
CA VAL A 429 31.52 12.42 -9.76
C VAL A 429 30.92 12.90 -8.42
N LEU A 430 31.49 12.65 -7.23
CA LEU A 430 32.63 13.25 -6.52
C LEU A 430 32.53 14.75 -6.17
N ALA A 431 32.54 14.98 -4.86
CA ALA A 431 33.09 16.12 -4.11
C ALA A 431 32.46 17.51 -4.31
N LEU A 432 31.59 17.89 -3.36
CA LEU A 432 31.86 18.95 -2.37
C LEU A 432 30.94 18.77 -1.15
#